data_AF-A0A2E6XRD0-F1
#
_entry.id   AF-A0A2E6XRD0-F1
#
_cell.length_a   1.000
_cell.length_b   1.000
_cell.length_c   1.000
_cell.angle_alpha   90.00
_cell.angle_beta   90.00
_cell.angle_gamma   90.00
#
_symmetry.space_group_name_H-M   'P 1'
#
loop_
_entity.id
_entity.type
_entity.pdbx_description
1 polymer ?
#
loop_
_entity_poly.entity_id
_entity_poly.type
_entity_poly.pdbx_seq_one_letter_code
_entity_poly.pdbx_strand_id
1 'polypeptide(L)'
;MANTTFNDIWKRAQHISSPYMPKEHAEILYRTAFQNPGTIVEIGSWHGRSSIILGNAIKSSGVGHLYCFDHWNLIEGAECIMDQDIWKSWNDHIADWQLQKVVTPFRAYSQKSAKQWPSDKTIDLLFIDGWHEYFESGPLVIPPEDIQKYGIKGWLKNGEIIPPEDHQPIFDRGAKVDFDMWAPKIRRGGVLILHDLHSDFPGVLKVWQEEIESSKEWTIKQSDNQIGIAEKL
;
A
#
# COMPACT_ATOMS: atom_id res chain seq x y z
N MET A 1 22.46 -12.39 -16.88
CA MET A 1 21.33 -11.52 -16.53
C MET A 1 21.92 -10.31 -15.83
N ALA A 2 21.78 -9.11 -16.38
CA ALA A 2 22.41 -7.92 -15.81
C ALA A 2 21.80 -7.61 -14.44
N ASN A 3 22.64 -7.48 -13.40
CA ASN A 3 22.24 -6.91 -12.11
C ASN A 3 21.75 -5.49 -12.38
N THR A 4 20.44 -5.32 -12.53
CA THR A 4 19.83 -4.00 -12.72
C THR A 4 20.00 -3.23 -11.42
N THR A 5 20.66 -2.08 -11.47
CA THR A 5 20.88 -1.29 -10.25
C THR A 5 19.60 -0.58 -9.85
N PHE A 6 19.47 -0.17 -8.58
CA PHE A 6 18.34 0.66 -8.13
C PHE A 6 18.11 1.89 -9.03
N ASN A 7 19.19 2.53 -9.51
CA ASN A 7 19.08 3.69 -10.40
C ASN A 7 18.40 3.36 -11.74
N ASP A 8 18.69 2.19 -12.32
CA ASP A 8 18.08 1.74 -13.57
C ASP A 8 16.59 1.41 -13.36
N ILE A 9 16.27 0.76 -12.24
CA ILE A 9 14.89 0.48 -11.83
C ILE A 9 14.14 1.81 -11.67
N TRP A 10 14.69 2.74 -10.89
CA TRP A 10 14.07 4.04 -10.62
C TRP A 10 13.80 4.82 -11.91
N LYS A 11 14.80 4.90 -12.80
CA LYS A 11 14.69 5.61 -14.08
C LYS A 11 13.59 5.01 -14.95
N ARG A 12 13.51 3.67 -15.03
CA ARG A 12 12.49 3.00 -15.83
C ARG A 12 11.11 3.11 -15.18
N ALA A 13 10.98 3.14 -13.86
CA ALA A 13 9.69 3.21 -13.16
C ALA A 13 8.98 4.57 -13.22
N GLN A 14 9.65 5.64 -13.68
CA GLN A 14 9.07 7.01 -13.70
C GLN A 14 7.79 7.15 -14.52
N HIS A 15 7.56 6.30 -15.52
CA HIS A 15 6.34 6.33 -16.34
C HIS A 15 5.10 5.82 -15.60
N ILE A 16 5.27 5.02 -14.55
CA ILE A 16 4.18 4.49 -13.74
C ILE A 16 3.64 5.63 -12.90
N SER A 17 2.34 5.92 -12.91
CA SER A 17 1.78 7.03 -12.13
C SER A 17 2.06 6.86 -10.62
N SER A 18 2.42 7.95 -9.92
CA SER A 18 2.40 8.07 -8.44
C SER A 18 2.05 9.51 -8.07
N PRO A 19 1.12 9.80 -7.13
CA PRO A 19 0.84 11.17 -6.71
C PRO A 19 2.04 11.76 -5.98
N TYR A 20 2.68 10.93 -5.13
CA TYR A 20 3.91 11.22 -4.44
C TYR A 20 4.73 9.92 -4.33
N MET A 21 6.05 10.02 -4.56
CA MET A 21 7.08 9.06 -4.18
C MET A 21 8.39 9.62 -4.73
N PRO A 22 9.19 10.34 -3.94
CA PRO A 22 10.49 10.83 -4.36
C PRO A 22 11.51 9.67 -4.45
N LYS A 23 12.64 9.92 -5.14
CA LYS A 23 13.67 8.90 -5.38
C LYS A 23 14.22 8.36 -4.06
N GLU A 24 14.38 9.23 -3.08
CA GLU A 24 14.92 8.93 -1.76
C GLU A 24 14.04 7.90 -1.03
N HIS A 25 12.71 8.04 -1.10
CA HIS A 25 11.78 7.09 -0.49
C HIS A 25 11.79 5.76 -1.25
N ALA A 26 11.83 5.79 -2.58
CA ALA A 26 11.99 4.58 -3.38
C ALA A 26 13.31 3.85 -3.04
N GLU A 27 14.39 4.58 -2.78
CA GLU A 27 15.67 3.99 -2.38
C GLU A 27 15.59 3.36 -0.99
N ILE A 28 14.91 4.01 -0.05
CA ILE A 28 14.61 3.47 1.28
C ILE A 28 13.81 2.17 1.16
N LEU A 29 12.73 2.15 0.38
CA LEU A 29 11.91 0.96 0.14
C LEU A 29 12.75 -0.18 -0.44
N TYR A 30 13.53 0.10 -1.50
CA TYR A 30 14.38 -0.89 -2.14
C TYR A 30 15.39 -1.49 -1.15
N ARG A 31 16.14 -0.64 -0.44
CA ARG A 31 17.20 -1.07 0.49
C ARG A 31 16.60 -1.86 1.67
N THR A 32 15.50 -1.39 2.23
CA THR A 32 14.87 -2.03 3.39
C THR A 32 14.30 -3.40 3.02
N ALA A 33 13.64 -3.52 1.86
CA ALA A 33 13.16 -4.78 1.33
C ALA A 33 14.30 -5.75 1.01
N PHE A 34 15.41 -5.25 0.44
CA PHE A 34 16.58 -6.07 0.15
C PHE A 34 17.26 -6.61 1.43
N GLN A 35 17.23 -5.83 2.52
CA GLN A 35 17.81 -6.20 3.82
C GLN A 35 16.89 -7.08 4.68
N ASN A 36 15.57 -7.05 4.43
CA ASN A 36 14.57 -7.86 5.12
C ASN A 36 13.80 -8.76 4.12
N PRO A 37 14.51 -9.60 3.31
CA PRO A 37 13.88 -10.31 2.21
C PRO A 37 13.25 -11.62 2.72
N GLY A 38 12.00 -11.53 3.15
CA GLY A 38 11.19 -12.67 3.60
C GLY A 38 9.75 -12.51 3.14
N THR A 39 8.83 -12.27 4.07
CA THR A 39 7.45 -11.89 3.76
C THR A 39 7.31 -10.38 3.81
N ILE A 40 7.13 -9.75 2.65
CA ILE A 40 6.89 -8.30 2.53
C ILE A 40 5.42 -8.06 2.23
N VAL A 41 4.83 -7.08 2.91
CA VAL A 41 3.44 -6.65 2.70
C VAL A 41 3.42 -5.17 2.35
N GLU A 42 2.69 -4.84 1.30
CA GLU A 42 2.37 -3.46 0.89
C GLU A 42 0.86 -3.25 1.01
N ILE A 43 0.45 -2.19 1.72
CA ILE A 43 -0.93 -1.73 1.83
C ILE A 43 -1.06 -0.40 1.10
N GLY A 44 -1.89 -0.38 0.05
CA GLY A 44 -1.93 0.72 -0.91
C GLY A 44 -0.90 0.51 -2.01
N SER A 45 -1.34 0.01 -3.16
CA SER A 45 -0.45 -0.36 -4.26
C SER A 45 -0.69 0.48 -5.52
N TRP A 46 -1.87 1.09 -5.66
CA TRP A 46 -2.25 1.97 -6.77
C TRP A 46 -1.81 1.45 -8.15
N HIS A 47 -1.13 2.25 -8.97
CA HIS A 47 -0.54 1.84 -10.26
C HIS A 47 0.75 1.00 -10.12
N GLY A 48 1.28 0.82 -8.92
CA GLY A 48 2.33 -0.15 -8.61
C GLY A 48 3.76 0.39 -8.64
N ARG A 49 3.97 1.70 -8.58
CA ARG A 49 5.34 2.25 -8.63
C ARG A 49 6.17 1.72 -7.46
N SER A 50 5.65 1.75 -6.23
CA SER A 50 6.27 1.16 -5.03
C SER A 50 6.36 -0.37 -5.13
N SER A 51 5.31 -1.04 -5.64
CA SER A 51 5.31 -2.50 -5.86
C SER A 51 6.45 -2.95 -6.78
N ILE A 52 6.77 -2.18 -7.83
CA ILE A 52 7.91 -2.43 -8.72
C ILE A 52 9.23 -2.30 -7.95
N ILE A 53 9.38 -1.27 -7.12
CA ILE A 53 10.59 -1.07 -6.32
C ILE A 53 10.81 -2.24 -5.35
N LEU A 54 9.80 -2.57 -4.56
CA LEU A 54 9.82 -3.67 -3.58
C LEU A 54 10.03 -5.03 -4.27
N GLY A 55 9.28 -5.30 -5.33
CA GLY A 55 9.37 -6.57 -6.07
C GLY A 55 10.73 -6.77 -6.74
N ASN A 56 11.37 -5.72 -7.26
CA ASN A 56 12.73 -5.83 -7.78
C ASN A 56 13.77 -6.01 -6.68
N ALA A 57 13.57 -5.47 -5.48
CA ALA A 57 14.45 -5.74 -4.34
C ALA A 57 14.44 -7.24 -3.99
N ILE A 58 13.25 -7.85 -3.94
CA ILE A 58 13.08 -9.30 -3.72
C ILE A 58 13.67 -10.12 -4.87
N LYS A 59 13.41 -9.72 -6.13
CA LYS A 59 13.99 -10.39 -7.30
C LYS A 59 15.52 -10.37 -7.27
N SER A 60 16.11 -9.26 -6.81
CA SER A 60 17.57 -9.08 -6.69
C SER A 60 18.15 -9.82 -5.49
N SER A 61 17.44 -9.91 -4.37
CA SER A 61 17.88 -10.70 -3.20
C SER A 61 17.81 -12.21 -3.48
N GLY A 62 16.92 -12.62 -4.41
CA GLY A 62 16.69 -14.01 -4.77
C GLY A 62 15.87 -14.80 -3.75
N VAL A 63 15.39 -14.15 -2.69
CA VAL A 63 14.63 -14.76 -1.59
C VAL A 63 13.50 -13.84 -1.14
N GLY A 64 12.39 -14.45 -0.70
CA GLY A 64 11.21 -13.74 -0.20
C GLY A 64 10.09 -13.57 -1.23
N HIS A 65 9.03 -12.87 -0.81
CA HIS A 65 7.82 -12.64 -1.60
C HIS A 65 7.11 -11.37 -1.14
N LEU A 66 6.59 -10.59 -2.10
CA LEU A 66 5.79 -9.39 -1.86
C LEU A 66 4.31 -9.71 -2.02
N TYR A 67 3.51 -9.28 -1.05
CA TYR A 67 2.06 -9.34 -1.09
C TYR A 67 1.50 -7.92 -1.11
N CYS A 68 0.84 -7.57 -2.22
CA CYS A 68 0.29 -6.24 -2.47
C CYS A 68 -1.20 -6.25 -2.20
N PHE A 69 -1.66 -5.40 -1.29
CA PHE A 69 -3.06 -5.26 -0.92
C PHE A 69 -3.58 -3.89 -1.30
N ASP A 70 -4.58 -3.90 -2.16
CA ASP A 70 -5.31 -2.71 -2.57
C ASP A 70 -6.70 -3.16 -2.98
N HIS A 71 -7.70 -2.30 -2.84
CA HIS A 71 -9.02 -2.64 -3.35
C HIS A 71 -9.04 -2.59 -4.89
N TRP A 72 -8.20 -1.78 -5.55
CA TRP A 72 -8.22 -1.50 -7.00
C TRP A 72 -9.66 -1.41 -7.52
N ASN A 73 -10.41 -0.45 -6.97
CA ASN A 73 -11.83 -0.21 -7.24
C ASN A 73 -12.82 -1.29 -6.74
N LEU A 74 -12.37 -2.39 -6.14
CA LEU A 74 -13.24 -3.44 -5.58
C LEU A 74 -13.39 -3.28 -4.07
N ILE A 75 -14.46 -2.60 -3.67
CA ILE A 75 -14.84 -2.43 -2.27
C ILE A 75 -15.99 -3.40 -1.96
N GLU A 76 -16.26 -3.69 -0.68
CA GLU A 76 -17.19 -4.74 -0.25
C GLU A 76 -18.50 -4.84 -1.06
N GLY A 77 -18.57 -5.85 -1.93
CA GLY A 77 -19.75 -6.13 -2.75
C GLY A 77 -20.04 -5.12 -3.88
N ALA A 78 -19.13 -4.19 -4.14
CA ALA A 78 -19.30 -3.13 -5.13
C ALA A 78 -17.97 -2.84 -5.87
N GLU A 79 -18.03 -2.80 -7.20
CA GLU A 79 -16.89 -2.38 -8.02
C GLU A 79 -17.12 -0.95 -8.51
N CYS A 80 -16.23 -0.03 -8.14
CA CYS A 80 -16.25 1.35 -8.63
C CYS A 80 -15.91 1.35 -10.13
N ILE A 81 -16.84 1.80 -10.94
CA ILE A 81 -16.66 1.97 -12.38
C ILE A 81 -16.12 3.37 -12.61
N MET A 82 -14.94 3.46 -13.21
CA MET A 82 -14.27 4.71 -13.52
C MET A 82 -13.58 4.63 -14.89
N ASP A 83 -13.08 5.74 -15.42
CA ASP A 83 -12.43 5.75 -16.75
C ASP A 83 -11.08 5.03 -16.75
N GLN A 84 -10.46 4.88 -15.58
CA GLN A 84 -9.15 4.24 -15.42
C GLN A 84 -9.27 2.83 -14.83
N ASP A 85 -8.70 1.85 -15.51
CA ASP A 85 -8.55 0.49 -14.99
C ASP A 85 -7.20 0.37 -14.24
N ILE A 86 -7.20 0.80 -12.98
CA ILE A 86 -5.99 0.80 -12.13
C ILE A 86 -5.51 -0.62 -11.89
N TRP A 87 -6.43 -1.59 -11.72
CA TRP A 87 -6.10 -3.00 -11.55
C TRP A 87 -5.32 -3.53 -12.76
N LYS A 88 -5.84 -3.31 -13.98
CA LYS A 88 -5.17 -3.72 -15.20
C LYS A 88 -3.82 -3.02 -15.35
N SER A 89 -3.75 -1.72 -15.08
CA SER A 89 -2.49 -0.97 -15.14
C SER A 89 -1.44 -1.55 -14.19
N TRP A 90 -1.80 -1.81 -12.94
CA TRP A 90 -0.91 -2.42 -11.96
C TRP A 90 -0.44 -3.81 -12.43
N ASN A 91 -1.37 -4.66 -12.87
CA ASN A 91 -1.06 -6.03 -13.29
C ASN A 91 -0.15 -6.07 -14.53
N ASP A 92 -0.40 -5.19 -15.50
CA ASP A 92 0.44 -5.04 -16.69
C ASP A 92 1.86 -4.60 -16.30
N HIS A 93 2.02 -3.66 -15.37
CA HIS A 93 3.35 -3.28 -14.88
C HIS A 93 4.07 -4.45 -14.18
N ILE A 94 3.41 -5.21 -13.30
CA ILE A 94 4.03 -6.40 -12.70
C ILE A 94 4.49 -7.39 -13.78
N ALA A 95 3.73 -7.53 -14.86
CA ALA A 95 4.09 -8.40 -15.97
C ALA A 95 5.27 -7.89 -16.80
N ASP A 96 5.27 -6.61 -17.16
CA ASP A 96 6.32 -5.94 -17.94
C ASP A 96 7.68 -5.94 -17.21
N TRP A 97 7.66 -5.97 -15.89
CA TRP A 97 8.84 -6.08 -15.03
C TRP A 97 9.21 -7.53 -14.69
N GLN A 98 8.41 -8.50 -15.14
CA GLN A 98 8.59 -9.93 -14.91
C GLN A 98 8.70 -10.26 -13.41
N LEU A 99 7.74 -9.78 -12.64
CA LEU A 99 7.69 -9.90 -11.18
C LEU A 99 6.63 -10.90 -10.68
N GLN A 100 5.86 -11.53 -11.56
CA GLN A 100 4.75 -12.43 -11.20
C GLN A 100 5.18 -13.63 -10.32
N LYS A 101 6.47 -13.98 -10.32
CA LYS A 101 7.01 -15.05 -9.47
C LYS A 101 7.27 -14.64 -8.02
N VAL A 102 7.41 -13.35 -7.77
CA VAL A 102 7.82 -12.78 -6.47
C VAL A 102 6.82 -11.77 -5.91
N VAL A 103 5.79 -11.42 -6.67
CA VAL A 103 4.73 -10.49 -6.27
C VAL A 103 3.37 -11.18 -6.42
N THR A 104 2.54 -11.12 -5.39
CA THR A 104 1.15 -11.60 -5.41
C THR A 104 0.20 -10.47 -5.02
N PRO A 105 -0.77 -10.12 -5.89
CA PRO A 105 -1.84 -9.18 -5.55
C PRO A 105 -2.96 -9.82 -4.73
N PHE A 106 -3.59 -9.00 -3.90
CA PHE A 106 -4.86 -9.28 -3.24
C PHE A 106 -5.82 -8.11 -3.42
N ARG A 107 -6.75 -8.27 -4.37
CA ARG A 107 -7.75 -7.24 -4.71
C ARG A 107 -8.90 -7.25 -3.69
N ALA A 108 -8.70 -6.58 -2.56
CA ALA A 108 -9.67 -6.46 -1.47
C ALA A 108 -9.27 -5.35 -0.49
N TYR A 109 -10.25 -4.79 0.20
CA TYR A 109 -10.01 -3.83 1.28
C TYR A 109 -9.27 -4.45 2.47
N SER A 110 -8.52 -3.62 3.18
CA SER A 110 -7.53 -4.00 4.20
C SER A 110 -8.09 -4.92 5.28
N GLN A 111 -9.24 -4.60 5.89
CA GLN A 111 -9.81 -5.42 6.97
C GLN A 111 -10.15 -6.85 6.52
N LYS A 112 -10.70 -7.03 5.31
CA LYS A 112 -11.00 -8.37 4.75
C LYS A 112 -9.71 -9.15 4.51
N SER A 113 -8.73 -8.50 3.90
CA SER A 113 -7.43 -9.07 3.60
C SER A 113 -6.68 -9.51 4.87
N ALA A 114 -6.64 -8.66 5.88
CA ALA A 114 -5.96 -8.95 7.14
C ALA A 114 -6.62 -10.07 7.95
N LYS A 115 -7.94 -10.27 7.83
CA LYS A 115 -8.68 -11.40 8.44
C LYS A 115 -8.39 -12.73 7.75
N GLN A 116 -8.07 -12.70 6.46
CA GLN A 116 -7.72 -13.89 5.67
C GLN A 116 -6.23 -14.23 5.71
N TRP A 117 -5.42 -13.33 6.28
CA TRP A 117 -3.99 -13.54 6.42
C TRP A 117 -3.71 -14.74 7.34
N PRO A 118 -2.85 -15.71 6.92
CA PRO A 118 -2.56 -16.88 7.74
C PRO A 118 -1.96 -16.50 9.10
N SER A 119 -2.49 -17.04 10.18
CA SER A 119 -2.08 -16.69 11.55
C SER A 119 -0.65 -17.13 11.90
N ASP A 120 -0.12 -18.13 11.21
CA ASP A 120 1.24 -18.66 11.36
C ASP A 120 2.27 -17.93 10.47
N LYS A 121 1.81 -17.01 9.60
CA LYS A 121 2.67 -16.27 8.69
C LYS A 121 2.98 -14.88 9.22
N THR A 122 4.24 -14.65 9.58
CA THR A 122 4.71 -13.35 10.04
C THR A 122 5.25 -12.49 8.90
N ILE A 123 5.32 -11.18 9.13
CA ILE A 123 5.77 -10.17 8.17
C ILE A 123 7.17 -9.68 8.57
N ASP A 124 8.10 -9.70 7.62
CA ASP A 124 9.46 -9.18 7.76
C ASP A 124 9.52 -7.67 7.52
N LEU A 125 8.76 -7.19 6.53
CA LEU A 125 8.61 -5.78 6.21
C LEU A 125 7.15 -5.47 5.86
N LEU A 126 6.55 -4.53 6.58
CA LEU A 126 5.25 -3.94 6.28
C LEU A 126 5.47 -2.52 5.77
N PHE A 127 4.91 -2.20 4.61
CA PHE A 127 4.81 -0.85 4.07
C PHE A 127 3.34 -0.42 4.01
N ILE A 128 3.00 0.69 4.67
CA ILE A 128 1.66 1.27 4.66
C ILE A 128 1.70 2.62 3.94
N ASP A 129 0.94 2.71 2.86
CA ASP A 129 0.78 3.86 1.95
C ASP A 129 -0.67 3.89 1.41
N GLY A 130 -1.61 3.66 2.33
CA GLY A 130 -3.04 3.48 2.05
C GLY A 130 -3.84 4.78 2.14
N TRP A 131 -4.82 4.80 3.03
CA TRP A 131 -5.70 5.97 3.22
C TRP A 131 -5.13 6.92 4.29
N HIS A 132 -5.18 8.23 4.03
CA HIS A 132 -4.46 9.22 4.85
C HIS A 132 -5.24 9.77 6.05
N GLU A 133 -6.55 9.54 6.11
CA GLU A 133 -7.34 9.86 7.30
C GLU A 133 -7.01 8.91 8.45
N TYR A 134 -7.15 9.38 9.69
CA TYR A 134 -6.84 8.57 10.88
C TYR A 134 -7.75 7.33 10.93
N PHE A 135 -9.05 7.58 10.98
CA PHE A 135 -10.11 6.59 11.00
C PHE A 135 -11.39 7.22 10.48
N GLU A 136 -12.01 6.58 9.51
CA GLU A 136 -13.35 6.90 9.04
C GLU A 136 -14.22 5.64 9.07
N SER A 137 -15.47 5.82 9.48
CA SER A 137 -16.51 4.79 9.42
C SER A 137 -17.71 5.33 8.65
N GLY A 138 -18.59 4.44 8.21
CA GLY A 138 -19.77 4.82 7.44
C GLY A 138 -19.48 4.93 5.93
N PRO A 139 -20.39 5.60 5.19
CA PRO A 139 -20.30 5.69 3.73
C PRO A 139 -18.98 6.31 3.26
N LEU A 140 -18.45 5.80 2.16
CA LEU A 140 -17.35 6.46 1.45
C LEU A 140 -17.87 7.78 0.87
N VAL A 141 -17.25 8.89 1.26
CA VAL A 141 -17.56 10.21 0.70
C VAL A 141 -16.44 10.54 -0.28
N ILE A 142 -16.78 10.65 -1.56
CA ILE A 142 -15.83 11.01 -2.61
C ILE A 142 -16.08 12.47 -3.01
N PRO A 143 -15.07 13.36 -2.91
CA PRO A 143 -15.22 14.73 -3.33
C PRO A 143 -15.61 14.85 -4.82
N PRO A 144 -16.47 15.80 -5.22
CA PRO A 144 -16.85 15.99 -6.63
C PRO A 144 -15.66 16.15 -7.58
N GLU A 145 -14.60 16.81 -7.13
CA GLU A 145 -13.34 16.96 -7.85
C GLU A 145 -12.65 15.63 -8.14
N ASP A 146 -12.70 14.68 -7.21
CA ASP A 146 -12.13 13.34 -7.40
C ASP A 146 -13.04 12.48 -8.29
N ILE A 147 -14.37 12.62 -8.16
CA ILE A 147 -15.32 12.00 -9.10
C ILE A 147 -15.01 12.43 -10.53
N GLN A 148 -14.82 13.73 -10.77
CA GLN A 148 -14.48 14.25 -12.08
C GLN A 148 -13.09 13.81 -12.54
N LYS A 149 -12.08 13.92 -11.67
CA LYS A 149 -10.68 13.62 -11.97
C LYS A 149 -10.46 12.15 -12.36
N TYR A 150 -11.11 11.24 -11.66
CA TYR A 150 -10.99 9.80 -11.92
C TYR A 150 -12.07 9.28 -12.88
N GLY A 151 -13.05 10.11 -13.25
CA GLY A 151 -14.15 9.74 -14.13
C GLY A 151 -15.05 8.68 -13.50
N ILE A 152 -15.35 8.82 -12.21
CA ILE A 152 -16.16 7.86 -11.45
C ILE A 152 -17.61 7.92 -11.92
N LYS A 153 -18.10 6.80 -12.44
CA LYS A 153 -19.45 6.63 -13.00
C LYS A 153 -20.43 6.06 -11.97
N GLY A 154 -19.93 5.43 -10.92
CA GLY A 154 -20.73 4.79 -9.89
C GLY A 154 -20.24 3.40 -9.54
N TRP A 155 -21.10 2.61 -8.93
CA TRP A 155 -20.80 1.32 -8.36
C TRP A 155 -21.56 0.23 -9.10
N LEU A 156 -20.84 -0.76 -9.64
CA LEU A 156 -21.45 -1.95 -10.19
C LEU A 156 -22.00 -2.82 -9.06
N LYS A 157 -23.33 -2.98 -9.03
CA LYS A 157 -24.05 -3.78 -8.06
C LYS A 157 -25.14 -4.57 -8.77
N ASN A 158 -25.12 -5.89 -8.64
CA ASN A 158 -26.08 -6.80 -9.28
C ASN A 158 -26.22 -6.60 -10.81
N GLY A 159 -25.15 -6.18 -11.49
CA GLY A 159 -25.14 -5.96 -12.94
C GLY A 159 -25.56 -4.55 -13.38
N GLU A 160 -25.95 -3.67 -12.46
CA GLU A 160 -26.31 -2.28 -12.74
C GLU A 160 -25.29 -1.32 -12.15
N ILE A 161 -25.07 -0.19 -12.81
CA ILE A 161 -24.22 0.89 -12.30
C ILE A 161 -25.10 1.84 -11.51
N ILE A 162 -24.84 1.95 -10.21
CA ILE A 162 -25.54 2.86 -9.31
C ILE A 162 -24.69 4.12 -9.12
N PRO A 163 -25.21 5.32 -9.41
CA PRO A 163 -24.45 6.56 -9.25
C PRO A 163 -23.92 6.79 -7.82
N PRO A 164 -22.77 7.47 -7.64
CA PRO A 164 -22.20 7.76 -6.32
C PRO A 164 -23.15 8.53 -5.37
N GLU A 165 -24.06 9.33 -5.91
CA GLU A 165 -25.09 10.06 -5.15
C GLU A 165 -26.18 9.13 -4.58
N ASP A 166 -26.41 7.98 -5.21
CA ASP A 166 -27.47 7.03 -4.86
C ASP A 166 -26.95 5.87 -3.99
N HIS A 167 -25.66 5.54 -4.11
CA HIS A 167 -25.03 4.50 -3.32
C HIS A 167 -23.55 4.78 -3.07
N GLN A 168 -23.14 4.54 -1.83
CA GLN A 168 -21.74 4.50 -1.42
C GLN A 168 -21.51 3.23 -0.61
N PRO A 169 -20.38 2.52 -0.81
CA PRO A 169 -20.00 1.43 0.05
C PRO A 169 -19.71 1.94 1.46
N ILE A 170 -19.94 1.08 2.45
CA ILE A 170 -19.71 1.36 3.87
C ILE A 170 -18.68 0.38 4.37
N PHE A 171 -17.57 0.89 4.91
CA PHE A 171 -16.50 0.10 5.51
C PHE A 171 -15.60 1.02 6.34
N ASP A 172 -14.91 0.46 7.34
CA ASP A 172 -13.94 1.25 8.10
C ASP A 172 -12.64 1.37 7.30
N ARG A 173 -12.06 2.55 7.32
CA ARG A 173 -10.86 2.90 6.56
C ARG A 173 -10.00 3.91 7.32
N GLY A 174 -8.75 4.05 6.90
CA GLY A 174 -7.80 4.99 7.47
C GLY A 174 -6.50 4.33 7.91
N ALA A 175 -5.47 5.16 8.10
CA ALA A 175 -4.14 4.72 8.49
C ALA A 175 -4.15 3.92 9.80
N LYS A 176 -5.04 4.26 10.75
CA LYS A 176 -5.18 3.52 12.01
C LYS A 176 -5.75 2.12 11.80
N VAL A 177 -6.70 1.98 10.87
CA VAL A 177 -7.28 0.67 10.51
C VAL A 177 -6.20 -0.22 9.91
N ASP A 178 -5.41 0.31 8.98
CA ASP A 178 -4.30 -0.45 8.38
C ASP A 178 -3.25 -0.83 9.42
N PHE A 179 -2.85 0.12 10.29
CA PHE A 179 -1.92 -0.16 11.36
C PHE A 179 -2.42 -1.25 12.30
N ASP A 180 -3.63 -1.11 12.86
CA ASP A 180 -4.19 -2.05 13.83
C ASP A 180 -4.36 -3.45 13.26
N MET A 181 -4.71 -3.54 11.98
CA MET A 181 -4.90 -4.83 11.32
C MET A 181 -3.58 -5.51 10.95
N TRP A 182 -2.55 -4.76 10.56
CA TRP A 182 -1.34 -5.35 9.97
C TRP A 182 -0.11 -5.32 10.87
N ALA A 183 0.09 -4.27 11.68
CA ALA A 183 1.28 -4.14 12.52
C ALA A 183 1.47 -5.29 13.55
N PRO A 184 0.40 -5.88 14.13
CA PRO A 184 0.55 -7.04 15.00
C PRO A 184 1.18 -8.26 14.32
N LYS A 185 1.06 -8.39 12.99
CA LYS A 185 1.57 -9.52 12.19
C LYS A 185 3.07 -9.41 11.87
N ILE A 186 3.68 -8.26 12.12
CA ILE A 186 5.14 -8.07 11.98
C ILE A 186 5.85 -8.92 13.04
N ARG A 187 6.86 -9.70 12.64
CA ARG A 187 7.67 -10.46 13.59
C ARG A 187 8.55 -9.54 14.44
N ARG A 188 9.02 -10.05 15.57
CA ARG A 188 10.13 -9.43 16.31
C ARG A 188 11.35 -9.22 15.38
N GLY A 189 11.93 -8.02 15.41
CA GLY A 189 12.99 -7.58 14.52
C GLY A 189 12.55 -7.38 13.06
N GLY A 190 11.24 -7.37 12.78
CA GLY A 190 10.69 -6.97 11.49
C GLY A 190 10.50 -5.45 11.44
N VAL A 191 10.29 -4.91 10.24
CA VAL A 191 10.26 -3.46 9.98
C VAL A 191 8.88 -3.01 9.55
N LEU A 192 8.47 -1.85 10.06
CA LEU A 192 7.34 -1.06 9.57
C LEU A 192 7.88 0.18 8.84
N ILE A 193 7.33 0.47 7.68
CA ILE A 193 7.47 1.75 6.98
C ILE A 193 6.08 2.37 6.86
N LEU A 194 5.95 3.63 7.28
CA LEU A 194 4.74 4.45 7.12
C LEU A 194 5.10 5.65 6.24
N HIS A 195 4.41 5.80 5.12
CA HIS A 195 4.57 6.94 4.22
C HIS A 195 3.67 8.11 4.62
N ASP A 196 3.86 9.27 4.02
CA ASP A 196 3.01 10.46 4.18
C ASP A 196 2.92 10.99 5.62
N LEU A 197 4.05 11.00 6.34
CA LEU A 197 4.20 11.65 7.66
C LEU A 197 4.23 13.19 7.56
N HIS A 198 3.24 13.77 6.89
CA HIS A 198 3.17 15.19 6.58
C HIS A 198 1.96 15.87 7.21
N SER A 199 2.04 17.19 7.46
CA SER A 199 0.94 17.96 8.07
C SER A 199 -0.35 17.99 7.24
N ASP A 200 -0.24 17.75 5.93
CA ASP A 200 -1.38 17.62 5.03
C ASP A 200 -2.15 16.30 5.25
N PHE A 201 -1.51 15.33 5.91
CA PHE A 201 -2.05 14.02 6.25
C PHE A 201 -2.01 13.80 7.77
N PRO A 202 -2.75 14.63 8.55
CA PRO A 202 -2.68 14.61 10.01
C PRO A 202 -3.10 13.27 10.61
N GLY A 203 -3.90 12.47 9.89
CA GLY A 203 -4.28 11.15 10.33
C GLY A 203 -3.12 10.18 10.40
N VAL A 204 -2.26 10.16 9.40
CA VAL A 204 -1.05 9.33 9.37
C VAL A 204 -0.06 9.77 10.45
N LEU A 205 0.18 11.07 10.59
CA LEU A 205 1.02 11.63 11.65
C LEU A 205 0.56 11.19 13.04
N LYS A 206 -0.75 11.23 13.27
CA LYS A 206 -1.33 10.81 14.54
C LYS A 206 -1.08 9.33 14.83
N VAL A 207 -1.21 8.45 13.83
CA VAL A 207 -0.85 7.02 13.98
C VAL A 207 0.61 6.88 14.38
N TRP A 208 1.52 7.56 13.69
CA TRP A 208 2.95 7.51 14.00
C TRP A 208 3.24 7.94 15.45
N GLN A 209 2.68 9.07 15.90
CA GLN A 209 2.89 9.62 17.24
C GLN A 209 2.33 8.71 18.35
N GLU A 210 1.11 8.20 18.16
CA GLU A 210 0.43 7.39 19.18
C GLU A 210 0.98 5.98 19.25
N GLU A 211 1.23 5.35 18.10
CA GLU A 211 1.50 3.91 18.04
C GLU A 211 2.99 3.57 17.93
N ILE A 212 3.82 4.51 17.47
CA ILE A 212 5.27 4.32 17.31
C ILE A 212 6.05 5.13 18.33
N GLU A 213 5.95 6.46 18.30
CA GLU A 213 6.77 7.34 19.17
C GLU A 213 6.46 7.15 20.66
N SER A 214 5.20 6.93 20.99
CA SER A 214 4.75 6.73 22.37
C SER A 214 4.83 5.28 22.85
N SER A 215 5.23 4.35 21.97
CA SER A 215 5.23 2.92 22.23
C SER A 215 6.59 2.38 22.64
N LYS A 216 6.59 1.34 23.47
CA LYS A 216 7.79 0.56 23.83
C LYS A 216 7.99 -0.66 22.93
N GLU A 217 7.11 -0.88 21.96
CA GLU A 217 7.18 -2.02 21.04
C GLU A 217 8.05 -1.73 19.81
N TRP A 218 8.48 -0.48 19.64
CA TRP A 218 9.16 -0.01 18.44
C TRP A 218 10.47 0.69 18.74
N THR A 219 11.47 0.47 17.88
CA THR A 219 12.67 1.29 17.78
C THR A 219 12.63 2.06 16.48
N ILE A 220 12.55 3.39 16.55
CA ILE A 220 12.60 4.26 15.38
C ILE A 220 14.00 4.20 14.77
N LYS A 221 14.09 3.78 13.51
CA LYS A 221 15.35 3.68 12.76
C LYS A 221 15.62 4.96 11.97
N GLN A 222 14.56 5.54 11.42
CA GLN A 222 14.57 6.80 10.69
C GLN A 222 13.17 7.39 10.74
N SER A 223 13.07 8.70 10.82
CA SER A 223 11.83 9.44 10.60
C SER A 223 12.19 10.81 10.07
N ASP A 224 11.51 11.24 9.02
CA ASP A 224 11.46 12.63 8.59
C ASP A 224 10.00 13.09 8.43
N ASN A 225 9.79 14.30 7.89
CA ASN A 225 8.46 14.88 7.71
C ASN A 225 7.66 14.26 6.55
N GLN A 226 8.04 13.07 6.07
CA GLN A 226 7.35 12.38 4.99
C GLN A 226 7.38 10.84 5.13
N ILE A 227 8.42 10.24 5.71
CA ILE A 227 8.53 8.79 5.86
C ILE A 227 9.08 8.39 7.23
N GLY A 228 8.45 7.38 7.83
CA GLY A 228 8.87 6.79 9.10
C GLY A 228 9.25 5.32 8.95
N ILE A 229 10.32 4.91 9.62
CA ILE A 229 10.82 3.54 9.65
C ILE A 229 11.03 3.10 11.09
N ALA A 230 10.36 2.03 11.50
CA ALA A 230 10.45 1.48 12.84
C ALA A 230 10.71 -0.04 12.82
N GLU A 231 11.54 -0.52 13.73
CA GLU A 231 11.82 -1.95 13.94
C GLU A 231 11.05 -2.43 15.18
N LYS A 232 10.38 -3.58 15.07
CA LYS A 232 9.59 -4.16 16.16
C LYS A 232 10.48 -4.88 17.17
N LEU A 233 10.29 -4.59 18.46
CA LEU A 233 11.11 -5.06 19.59
C LEU A 233 10.80 -6.46 20.11
#